data_AF-A0A4P5ZH92-F1
#
_entry.id   AF-A0A4P5ZH92-F1
#
_cell.length_a   1.000
_cell.length_b   1.000
_cell.length_c   1.000
_cell.angle_alpha   90.00
_cell.angle_beta   90.00
_cell.angle_gamma   90.00
#
_symmetry.space_group_name_H-M   'P 1'
#
loop_
_entity.id
_entity.type
_entity.pdbx_description
1 polymer ?
#
loop_
_entity_poly.entity_id
_entity_poly.type
_entity_poly.pdbx_seq_one_letter_code
_entity_poly.pdbx_strand_id
1 'polypeptide(L)' 'MSNATAVVQTRVPARRLQRAEKILHMLGLTPSDALNMLLAQIEIRKGLPFQVSTQPQSFLSSDEQAAEWTKAFGAY' A
#
# COMPACT_ATOMS: atom_id res chain seq x y z
N MET A 1 30.26 -0.56 2.41
CA MET A 1 29.09 -1.46 2.24
C MET A 1 28.90 -1.64 0.75
N SER A 2 29.08 -2.83 0.20
CA SER A 2 28.83 -3.09 -1.22
C SER A 2 27.37 -2.78 -1.53
N ASN A 3 27.12 -1.89 -2.48
CA ASN A 3 25.78 -1.55 -2.95
C ASN A 3 25.29 -2.66 -3.90
N ALA A 4 25.21 -3.88 -3.38
CA ALA A 4 24.86 -5.06 -4.15
C ALA A 4 23.37 -5.01 -4.46
N THR A 5 23.04 -4.94 -5.74
CA THR A 5 21.66 -5.06 -6.22
C THR A 5 21.32 -6.54 -6.42
N ALA A 6 20.06 -6.89 -6.20
CA ALA A 6 19.53 -8.23 -6.44
C ALA A 6 18.37 -8.17 -7.44
N VAL A 7 18.23 -9.23 -8.25
CA VAL A 7 17.13 -9.35 -9.22
C VAL A 7 15.95 -10.07 -8.56
N VAL A 8 14.75 -9.47 -8.66
CA VAL A 8 13.49 -10.07 -8.22
C VAL A 8 12.66 -10.44 -9.45
N GLN A 9 12.33 -11.72 -9.61
CA GLN A 9 11.45 -12.21 -10.68
C GLN A 9 10.26 -12.95 -10.09
N THR A 10 9.07 -12.66 -10.58
CA THR A 10 7.84 -13.30 -10.13
C THR A 10 6.81 -13.39 -11.26
N ARG A 11 5.92 -14.38 -11.18
CA ARG A 11 4.82 -14.56 -12.14
C ARG A 11 3.61 -13.76 -11.68
N VAL A 12 3.08 -12.92 -12.57
CA VAL A 12 1.88 -12.11 -12.31
C VAL A 12 0.89 -12.33 -13.46
N PRO A 13 -0.42 -12.46 -13.20
CA PRO A 13 -1.41 -12.51 -14.26
C PRO A 13 -1.33 -11.26 -15.17
N ALA A 14 -1.23 -11.45 -16.48
CA ALA A 14 -1.01 -10.35 -17.43
C ALA A 14 -2.06 -9.22 -17.30
N ARG A 15 -3.34 -9.57 -17.12
CA ARG A 15 -4.41 -8.58 -16.90
C ARG A 15 -4.22 -7.76 -15.61
N ARG A 16 -3.66 -8.36 -14.54
CA ARG A 16 -3.36 -7.67 -13.29
C ARG A 16 -2.22 -6.69 -13.49
N LEU A 17 -1.15 -7.13 -14.15
CA LEU A 17 0.01 -6.28 -14.45
C LEU A 17 -0.40 -5.08 -15.30
N GLN A 18 -1.11 -5.30 -16.41
CA GLN A 18 -1.56 -4.21 -17.31
C GLN A 18 -2.41 -3.15 -16.60
N ARG A 19 -3.28 -3.56 -15.67
CA ARG A 19 -4.08 -2.61 -14.88
C ARG A 19 -3.22 -1.82 -13.90
N ALA A 20 -2.30 -2.49 -13.21
CA ALA A 20 -1.38 -1.83 -12.29
C ALA A 20 -0.47 -0.84 -13.02
N GLU A 21 0.06 -1.20 -14.18
CA GLU A 21 0.90 -0.31 -15.02
C GLU A 21 0.18 0.98 -15.40
N LYS A 22 -1.09 0.92 -15.80
CA LYS A 22 -1.87 2.13 -16.10
C LYS A 22 -1.99 3.07 -14.89
N ILE A 23 -2.21 2.50 -13.70
CA ILE A 23 -2.32 3.28 -12.46
C ILE A 23 -0.97 3.89 -12.09
N LEU A 24 0.10 3.08 -12.11
CA LEU A 24 1.45 3.55 -11.78
C LEU A 24 1.94 4.61 -12.77
N HIS A 25 1.62 4.46 -14.06
CA HIS A 25 1.95 5.46 -15.07
C HIS A 25 1.30 6.83 -14.77
N MET A 26 0.05 6.86 -14.31
CA MET A 26 -0.60 8.11 -13.90
C MET A 26 0.10 8.76 -12.69
N LEU A 27 0.80 7.97 -11.88
CA LEU A 27 1.59 8.42 -10.73
C LEU A 27 3.05 8.71 -11.08
N GLY A 28 3.46 8.55 -12.35
CA GLY A 28 4.86 8.71 -12.78
C GLY A 28 5.79 7.60 -12.30
N LEU A 29 5.26 6.41 -12.02
CA LEU A 29 5.99 5.26 -11.46
C LEU A 29 6.01 4.07 -12.42
N THR A 30 7.09 3.29 -12.36
CA THR A 30 7.16 1.96 -12.97
C THR A 30 6.76 0.87 -11.98
N PRO A 31 6.42 -0.36 -12.44
CA PRO A 31 6.23 -1.50 -11.55
C PRO A 31 7.45 -1.80 -10.67
N SER A 32 8.66 -1.57 -11.18
CA SER A 32 9.91 -1.75 -10.42
C SER A 32 10.04 -0.75 -9.28
N ASP A 33 9.67 0.52 -9.50
CA ASP A 33 9.65 1.54 -8.45
C ASP A 33 8.65 1.16 -7.35
N ALA A 34 7.44 0.76 -7.74
CA ALA A 34 6.42 0.33 -6.81
C ALA A 34 6.84 -0.90 -5.97
N LEU A 35 7.53 -1.86 -6.59
CA LEU A 35 8.06 -3.03 -5.88
C LEU A 35 9.17 -2.66 -4.90
N ASN A 36 10.11 -1.78 -5.28
CA ASN A 36 11.15 -1.28 -4.39
C ASN A 36 10.54 -0.50 -3.22
N MET A 37 9.53 0.34 -3.47
CA MET A 37 8.80 1.06 -2.42
C MET A 37 8.07 0.09 -1.47
N LEU A 38 7.46 -0.98 -1.99
CA LEU A 38 6.84 -2.01 -1.16
C LEU A 38 7.87 -2.68 -0.25
N LEU A 39 9.02 -3.09 -0.78
CA LEU A 39 10.10 -3.70 0.01
C LEU A 39 10.62 -2.73 1.09
N ALA A 40 10.81 -1.46 0.76
CA ALA A 40 11.20 -0.43 1.72
C ALA A 40 10.15 -0.27 2.84
N GLN A 41 8.86 -0.27 2.51
CA GLN A 41 7.80 -0.20 3.52
C GLN A 41 7.78 -1.43 4.44
N ILE A 42 8.05 -2.63 3.89
CA ILE A 42 8.15 -3.85 4.69
C ILE A 42 9.32 -3.74 5.69
N GLU A 43 10.45 -3.24 5.24
CA GLU A 43 11.62 -3.03 6.09
C GLU A 43 11.36 -2.03 7.22
N ILE A 44 10.74 -0.90 6.90
CA ILE A 44 10.43 0.19 7.85
C ILE A 44 9.41 -0.28 8.89
N ARG A 45 8.34 -0.93 8.45
CA ARG A 45 7.20 -1.30 9.31
C ARG A 45 7.38 -2.62 10.04
N LYS A 46 8.37 -3.42 9.65
CA LYS A 46 8.52 -4.83 10.09
C LYS A 46 7.22 -5.63 9.87
N GLY A 47 6.53 -5.34 8.76
CA GLY A 47 5.22 -5.88 8.44
C GLY A 47 4.71 -5.38 7.09
N LEU A 48 3.56 -5.90 6.63
CA LEU A 48 2.99 -5.49 5.36
C LEU A 48 2.41 -4.07 5.43
N PRO A 49 2.53 -3.25 4.37
CA PRO A 49 2.01 -1.88 4.35
C PRO A 49 0.51 -1.80 4.08
N PHE A 50 -0.21 -2.90 4.25
CA PHE A 50 -1.65 -2.99 4.14
C PHE A 50 -2.15 -4.07 5.12
N GLN A 51 -3.38 -3.91 5.58
CA GLN A 51 -4.01 -4.89 6.45
C GLN A 51 -4.24 -6.20 5.69
N VAL A 52 -3.87 -7.33 6.29
CA VAL A 52 -4.18 -8.65 5.76
C VAL A 52 -5.40 -9.19 6.49
N SER A 53 -6.51 -9.29 5.76
CA SER A 53 -7.78 -9.81 6.28
C SER A 53 -8.52 -10.57 5.19
N THR A 54 -9.24 -11.62 5.58
CA THR A 54 -10.21 -12.30 4.72
C THR A 54 -11.59 -11.61 4.75
N GLN A 55 -11.81 -10.71 5.70
CA GLN A 55 -13.00 -9.89 5.82
C GLN A 55 -12.77 -8.52 5.16
N PRO A 56 -13.77 -7.97 4.46
CA PRO A 56 -13.67 -6.60 3.95
C PRO A 56 -13.39 -5.66 5.12
N GLN A 57 -12.47 -4.73 4.91
CA GLN A 57 -12.16 -3.71 5.90
C GLN A 57 -13.43 -2.89 6.16
N SER A 58 -14.00 -3.01 7.36
CA SER A 58 -15.10 -2.15 7.76
C SER A 58 -14.53 -0.76 7.96
N PHE A 59 -14.72 0.11 6.98
CA PHE A 59 -14.58 1.54 7.24
C PHE A 59 -15.66 1.91 8.25
N LEU A 60 -15.28 2.69 9.27
CA LEU A 60 -16.25 3.33 10.13
C LEU A 60 -17.24 4.09 9.25
N SER A 61 -18.53 4.00 9.55
CA SER A 61 -19.54 4.86 8.95
C SER A 61 -19.17 6.34 9.17
N SER A 62 -19.72 7.25 8.36
CA SER A 62 -19.45 8.69 8.51
C SER A 62 -19.75 9.18 9.93
N ASP A 63 -20.78 8.63 10.57
CA ASP A 63 -21.17 8.97 11.94
C ASP A 63 -20.16 8.46 12.97
N GLU A 64 -19.65 7.23 12.79
CA GLU A 64 -18.61 6.67 13.65
C GLU A 64 -17.25 7.39 13.50
N GLN A 65 -16.92 7.86 12.29
CA GLN A 65 -15.74 8.68 12.04
C GLN A 65 -15.85 10.04 12.73
N ALA A 66 -17.03 10.67 12.66
CA ALA A 66 -17.29 11.92 13.35
C ALA A 66 -17.16 11.76 14.88
N ALA A 67 -17.69 10.67 15.44
CA ALA A 67 -17.59 10.36 16.86
C ALA A 67 -16.13 10.15 17.30
N GLU A 68 -15.32 9.40 16.54
CA GLU A 68 -13.90 9.22 16.86
C GLU A 68 -13.10 10.53 16.69
N TRP A 69 -13.48 11.40 15.75
CA TRP A 69 -12.89 12.74 15.62
C TRP A 69 -13.18 13.62 16.84
N THR A 70 -14.44 13.69 17.29
CA THR A 70 -14.81 14.44 18.50
C THR A 70 -14.12 13.90 19.74
N LYS A 71 -13.93 12.58 19.83
CA LYS A 71 -13.22 11.93 20.94
C LYS A 71 -11.72 12.23 20.93
N ALA A 72 -11.08 12.27 19.76
CA ALA A 72 -9.66 12.51 19.64
C ALA A 72 -9.28 14.00 19.81
N PHE A 73 -10.11 14.92 19.33
CA PHE A 73 -9.77 16.34 19.23
C PHE A 73 -10.70 17.29 20.01
N GLY A 74 -11.74 16.76 20.67
CA GLY A 74 -12.76 17.55 21.36
C GLY A 74 -13.86 18.07 20.41
N ALA A 75 -14.96 18.56 20.99
CA ALA A 75 -15.98 19.27 20.24
C ALA A 75 -15.51 20.70 19.93
N TYR A 76 -15.71 21.16 18.70
CA TYR A 76 -15.57 22.57 18.33
C TYR A 76 -16.68 23.42 18.95
#